data_AF-A0A2N2GPQ2-F1
#
_entry.id   AF-A0A2N2GPQ2-F1
#
_cell.length_a   1.000
_cell.length_b   1.000
_cell.length_c   1.000
_cell.angle_alpha   90.00
_cell.angle_beta   90.00
_cell.angle_gamma   90.00
#
_symmetry.space_group_name_H-M   'P 1'
#
loop_
_entity.id
_entity.type
_entity.pdbx_description
1 polymer ?
#
loop_
_entity_poly.entity_id
_entity_poly.type
_entity_poly.pdbx_seq_one_letter_code
_entity_poly.pdbx_strand_id
1 'polypeptide(L)'
;MLTAHALSADNVMKSYKEGAAAYLPKAEISKIVVFLNDVLQAQQEGKHLWSRWYGRLGSFFDRKFGENWKEQDKDFLEKYKNWY
;
A
#
# COMPACT_ATOMS: atom_id res chain seq x y z
N MET A 1 -7.90 -1.48 6.85
CA MET A 1 -7.78 -0.69 5.60
C MET A 1 -8.06 0.76 5.98
N LEU A 2 -7.18 1.69 5.60
CA LEU A 2 -7.31 3.10 5.99
C LEU A 2 -7.52 3.94 4.73
N THR A 3 -8.53 4.81 4.73
CA THR A 3 -8.76 5.82 3.68
C THR A 3 -8.33 7.17 4.23
N ALA A 4 -7.36 7.82 3.59
CA ALA A 4 -6.86 9.10 4.06
C ALA A 4 -7.38 10.26 3.21
N HIS A 5 -7.82 11.32 3.88
CA HIS A 5 -8.08 12.60 3.24
C HIS A 5 -6.76 13.33 2.93
N ALA A 6 -5.79 13.27 3.86
CA ALA A 6 -4.44 13.78 3.69
C ALA A 6 -3.47 12.64 3.35
N LEU A 7 -3.09 12.56 2.07
CA LEU A 7 -2.10 11.62 1.57
C LEU A 7 -0.69 12.14 1.90
N SER A 8 0.06 11.41 2.72
CA SER A 8 1.50 11.62 2.94
C SER A 8 2.25 10.28 2.93
N ALA A 9 3.53 10.29 2.58
CA ALA A 9 4.39 9.11 2.64
C ALA A 9 4.43 8.53 4.05
N ASP A 10 4.56 9.39 5.06
CA ASP A 10 4.54 9.01 6.48
C ASP A 10 3.26 8.26 6.87
N ASN A 11 2.09 8.69 6.38
CA ASN A 11 0.82 8.04 6.70
C ASN A 11 0.70 6.67 6.03
N VAL A 12 1.27 6.50 4.82
CA VAL A 12 1.35 5.19 4.16
C VAL A 12 2.22 4.25 5.00
N MET A 13 3.42 4.70 5.40
CA MET A 13 4.36 3.92 6.19
C MET A 13 3.82 3.58 7.57
N LYS A 14 3.20 4.56 8.25
CA LYS A 14 2.56 4.34 9.55
C LYS A 14 1.46 3.30 9.44
N SER A 15 0.58 3.41 8.44
CA SER A 15 -0.50 2.43 8.25
C SER A 15 0.03 1.03 7.99
N TYR A 16 1.12 0.93 7.22
CA TYR A 16 1.80 -0.33 6.98
C TYR A 16 2.37 -0.93 8.27
N LYS A 17 3.12 -0.15 9.05
CA LYS A 17 3.72 -0.57 10.31
C LYS A 17 2.70 -0.97 11.36
N GLU A 18 1.56 -0.29 11.40
CA GLU A 18 0.44 -0.60 12.30
C GLU A 18 -0.40 -1.79 11.82
N GLY A 19 -0.01 -2.47 10.74
CA GLY A 19 -0.64 -3.71 10.29
C GLY A 19 -1.91 -3.52 9.46
N ALA A 20 -2.13 -2.34 8.87
CA ALA A 20 -3.23 -2.15 7.93
C ALA A 20 -3.04 -3.07 6.71
N ALA A 21 -4.11 -3.64 6.19
CA ALA A 21 -4.06 -4.45 4.96
C ALA A 21 -3.83 -3.64 3.66
N ALA A 22 -4.18 -2.34 3.68
CA ALA A 22 -4.03 -1.41 2.55
C ALA A 22 -4.26 0.05 3.00
N TYR A 23 -3.70 1.01 2.25
CA TYR A 23 -3.87 2.45 2.42
C TYR A 23 -4.37 3.13 1.13
N LEU A 24 -5.58 3.68 1.12
CA LEU A 24 -6.24 4.13 -0.12
C LEU A 24 -6.42 5.66 -0.18
N PRO A 25 -6.11 6.31 -1.31
CA PRO A 25 -6.58 7.65 -1.63
C PRO A 25 -8.12 7.75 -1.60
N LYS A 26 -8.66 8.86 -1.06
CA LYS A 26 -10.12 9.12 -1.11
C LYS A 26 -10.69 9.06 -2.52
N ALA A 27 -9.93 9.48 -3.54
CA ALA A 27 -10.33 9.42 -4.95
C ALA A 27 -10.53 7.98 -5.47
N GLU A 28 -9.89 6.99 -4.85
CA GLU A 28 -9.96 5.57 -5.25
C GLU A 28 -11.03 4.79 -4.48
N ILE A 29 -11.81 5.45 -3.61
CA ILE A 29 -12.82 4.78 -2.77
C ILE A 29 -13.94 4.13 -3.58
N SER A 30 -14.24 4.66 -4.77
CA SER A 30 -15.22 4.06 -5.69
C SER A 30 -14.82 2.67 -6.16
N LYS A 31 -13.52 2.32 -6.07
CA LYS A 31 -12.97 1.01 -6.43
C LYS A 31 -12.72 0.13 -5.20
N ILE A 32 -13.31 0.45 -4.04
CA ILE A 32 -13.07 -0.29 -2.78
C ILE A 32 -13.26 -1.81 -2.90
N VAL A 33 -14.25 -2.26 -3.68
CA VAL A 33 -14.49 -3.69 -3.94
C VAL A 33 -13.27 -4.38 -4.56
N VAL A 34 -12.57 -3.70 -5.46
CA VAL A 34 -11.34 -4.21 -6.09
C VAL A 34 -10.25 -4.41 -5.04
N PHE A 35 -10.02 -3.41 -4.19
CA PHE A 35 -8.98 -3.50 -3.16
C PHE A 35 -9.31 -4.51 -2.07
N LEU A 36 -10.59 -4.69 -1.72
CA LEU A 36 -11.00 -5.73 -0.79
C LEU A 36 -10.77 -7.13 -1.37
N ASN A 37 -11.13 -7.34 -2.64
CA ASN A 37 -10.87 -8.60 -3.32
C ASN A 37 -9.37 -8.89 -3.42
N ASP A 38 -8.55 -7.89 -3.72
CA ASP A 38 -7.09 -8.04 -3.75
C ASP A 38 -6.53 -8.53 -2.40
N VAL A 39 -7.02 -7.97 -1.28
CA VAL A 39 -6.61 -8.36 0.07
C VAL A 39 -7.02 -9.81 0.38
N LEU A 40 -8.27 -10.17 0.07
CA LEU A 40 -8.78 -11.52 0.31
C LEU A 40 -8.04 -12.57 -0.55
N GLN A 41 -7.77 -12.26 -1.81
CA GLN A 41 -6.99 -13.12 -2.71
C GLN A 41 -5.56 -13.27 -2.22
N ALA A 42 -4.90 -12.18 -1.83
CA ALA A 42 -3.55 -12.25 -1.28
C ALA A 42 -3.50 -13.13 -0.02
N GLN A 43 -4.49 -12.99 0.87
CA GLN A 43 -4.60 -13.81 2.07
C GLN A 43 -4.80 -15.30 1.73
N GLN A 44 -5.68 -15.60 0.77
CA GLN A 44 -5.93 -16.98 0.32
C GLN A 44 -4.70 -17.61 -0.36
N GLU A 45 -3.94 -16.83 -1.12
CA GLU A 45 -2.72 -17.27 -1.82
C GLU A 45 -1.48 -17.30 -0.91
N GLY A 46 -1.60 -16.91 0.37
CA GLY A 46 -0.47 -16.79 1.30
C GLY A 46 0.53 -15.69 0.90
N LYS A 47 0.11 -14.74 0.06
CA LYS A 47 0.92 -13.61 -0.39
C LYS A 47 0.79 -12.44 0.58
N HIS A 48 1.76 -11.54 0.52
CA HIS A 48 1.70 -10.32 1.30
C HIS A 48 0.52 -9.42 0.84
N LEU A 49 -0.27 -8.92 1.79
CA LEU A 49 -1.52 -8.17 1.51
C LEU A 49 -1.29 -6.90 0.68
N TRP A 50 -0.10 -6.28 0.82
CA TRP A 50 0.27 -5.08 0.08
C TRP A 50 0.81 -5.32 -1.33
N SER A 51 1.05 -6.58 -1.74
CA SER A 51 1.63 -6.90 -3.05
C SER A 51 0.77 -6.36 -4.22
N ARG A 52 -0.55 -6.64 -4.18
CA ARG A 52 -1.52 -6.15 -5.18
C ARG A 52 -1.75 -4.65 -5.08
N TRP A 53 -1.82 -4.12 -3.85
CA TRP A 53 -1.92 -2.69 -3.59
C TRP A 53 -0.78 -1.93 -4.28
N TYR A 54 0.45 -2.44 -4.14
CA TYR A 54 1.63 -1.84 -4.74
C TYR A 54 1.58 -1.87 -6.26
N GLY A 55 1.19 -3.00 -6.87
CA GLY A 55 1.04 -3.09 -8.33
C GLY A 55 0.03 -2.09 -8.90
N ARG A 56 -0.97 -1.67 -8.12
CA ARG A 56 -1.99 -0.70 -8.57
C ARG A 56 -1.64 0.75 -8.23
N LEU A 57 -1.13 1.00 -7.03
CA LEU A 57 -1.00 2.34 -6.46
C LEU A 57 0.45 2.78 -6.31
N GLY A 58 1.43 1.89 -6.41
CA GLY A 58 2.85 2.21 -6.27
C GLY A 58 3.28 3.36 -7.17
N SER A 59 2.95 3.30 -8.46
CA SER A 59 3.28 4.37 -9.43
C SER A 59 2.58 5.70 -9.14
N PHE A 60 1.36 5.67 -8.60
CA PHE A 60 0.64 6.87 -8.15
C PHE A 60 1.37 7.53 -6.98
N PHE A 61 1.80 6.74 -6.00
CA PHE A 61 2.53 7.23 -4.84
C PHE A 61 3.95 7.69 -5.20
N ASP A 62 4.63 7.01 -6.12
CA ASP A 62 5.96 7.40 -6.63
C ASP A 62 5.92 8.76 -7.31
N ARG A 63 4.91 9.01 -8.16
CA ARG A 63 4.71 10.34 -8.78
C ARG A 63 4.35 11.42 -7.76
N LYS A 64 3.62 11.06 -6.70
CA LYS A 64 3.12 12.02 -5.72
C LYS A 64 4.18 12.43 -4.69
N PHE A 65 5.03 11.49 -4.26
CA PHE A 65 5.99 11.70 -3.19
C PHE A 65 7.46 11.64 -3.64
N GLY A 66 7.71 11.32 -4.92
CA GLY A 66 9.05 11.10 -5.47
C GLY A 66 9.54 9.68 -5.20
N GLU A 67 10.27 9.07 -6.14
CA GLU A 67 10.64 7.64 -6.14
C GLU A 67 11.31 7.14 -4.84
N ASN A 68 11.97 8.05 -4.11
CA ASN A 68 12.71 7.75 -2.89
C ASN A 68 11.84 7.82 -1.62
N TRP A 69 10.53 8.04 -1.72
CA TRP A 69 9.64 8.11 -0.53
C TRP A 69 9.65 6.81 0.29
N LYS A 70 10.00 5.68 -0.35
CA LYS A 70 10.13 4.37 0.29
C LYS A 70 11.44 4.22 1.07
N GLU A 71 12.48 4.99 0.72
CA GLU A 71 13.80 4.96 1.35
C GLU A 71 13.81 5.50 2.78
N GLN A 72 12.76 6.25 3.14
CA GLN A 72 12.54 6.73 4.50
C GLN A 72 12.30 5.58 5.49
N ASP A 73 12.03 4.36 5.00
CA ASP A 73 11.68 3.21 5.84
C ASP A 73 12.35 1.91 5.34
N LYS A 74 13.52 1.58 5.92
CA LYS A 74 14.30 0.39 5.55
C LYS A 74 13.52 -0.91 5.72
N ASP A 75 12.68 -1.02 6.76
CA ASP A 75 11.86 -2.20 7.03
C ASP A 75 10.80 -2.42 5.95
N PHE A 76 10.24 -1.33 5.43
CA PHE A 76 9.31 -1.37 4.30
C PHE A 76 10.03 -1.87 3.05
N LEU A 77 11.22 -1.35 2.77
CA LEU A 77 12.05 -1.72 1.61
C LEU A 77 12.54 -3.17 1.64
N GLU A 78 12.97 -3.69 2.80
CA GLU A 78 13.38 -5.08 2.93
C GLU A 78 12.20 -6.03 2.76
N LYS A 79 11.07 -5.75 3.41
CA LYS A 79 9.86 -6.56 3.22
C LYS A 79 9.36 -6.49 1.78
N TYR A 80 9.45 -5.32 1.15
CA TYR A 80 9.13 -5.12 -0.27
C TYR A 80 9.94 -6.04 -1.19
N LYS A 81 11.27 -6.14 -0.99
CA LYS A 81 12.13 -7.01 -1.80
C LYS A 81 11.73 -8.50 -1.73
N ASN A 82 11.05 -8.90 -0.65
CA ASN A 82 10.63 -10.28 -0.42
C ASN A 82 9.20 -10.58 -0.91
N TRP A 83 8.51 -9.62 -1.57
CA TRP A 83 7.15 -9.82 -2.11
C TRP A 83 7.12 -10.28 -3.58
N TYR A 84 8.29 -10.32 -4.21
CA TYR A 84 8.56 -10.84 -5.56
C TYR A 84 9.67 -11.88 -5.47
#